data_AF-B6IK24-F1
#
_entry.id   AF-B6IK24-F1
#
_cell.length_a   1.000
_cell.length_b   1.000
_cell.length_c   1.000
_cell.angle_alpha   90.00
_cell.angle_beta   90.00
_cell.angle_gamma   90.00
#
_symmetry.space_group_name_H-M   'P 1'
#
loop_
_entity.id
_entity.type
_entity.pdbx_description
1 polymer ?
#
loop_
_entity_poly.entity_id
_entity_poly.type
_entity_poly.pdbx_seq_one_letter_code
_entity_poly.pdbx_strand_id
1 'polypeptide(L)'
;MPFGGNEFKNDNFYGYREILSLIVEKFGDDVIRLSDSPNDTTKAYKIEGFQGQFGFISSMSDHFCNTCNRLRITADGNLKLALFPGPPMGLAGPPGMPPMMPRPPQQFRPM
;
A
#
# COMPACT_ATOMS: atom_id res chain seq x y z
N MET A 1 7.61 6.23 2.33
CA MET A 1 6.58 6.37 3.37
C MET A 1 7.15 7.30 4.44
N PRO A 2 6.43 8.36 4.82
CA PRO A 2 6.90 9.27 5.86
C PRO A 2 6.73 8.65 7.23
N PHE A 3 7.82 8.59 8.01
CA PHE A 3 7.80 8.03 9.35
C PHE A 3 8.48 8.98 10.35
N GLY A 4 7.88 9.06 11.55
CA GLY A 4 8.49 9.42 12.83
C GLY A 4 9.63 10.43 12.85
N GLY A 5 9.38 11.67 12.40
CA GLY A 5 10.33 12.79 12.51
C GLY A 5 10.74 13.42 11.19
N ASN A 6 10.39 12.81 10.06
CA ASN A 6 10.66 13.40 8.75
C ASN A 6 9.53 14.38 8.40
N GLU A 7 9.84 15.66 8.20
CA GLU A 7 8.93 16.70 7.69
C GLU A 7 8.53 16.41 6.23
N PHE A 8 7.87 15.28 6.00
CA PHE A 8 7.44 14.89 4.68
C PHE A 8 6.29 15.80 4.25
N LYS A 9 6.60 16.76 3.40
CA LYS A 9 5.64 17.64 2.75
C LYS A 9 4.99 16.87 1.61
N ASN A 10 3.65 16.94 1.52
CA ASN A 10 2.87 16.30 0.44
C ASN A 10 3.33 16.71 -0.98
N ASP A 11 4.08 17.81 -1.08
CA ASP A 11 4.68 18.31 -2.32
C ASP A 11 5.60 17.31 -3.04
N ASN A 12 6.22 16.37 -2.32
CA ASN A 12 7.11 15.35 -2.90
C ASN A 12 6.43 13.98 -3.08
N PHE A 13 5.11 13.92 -3.00
CA PHE A 13 4.37 12.69 -3.16
C PHE A 13 3.92 12.52 -4.61
N TYR A 14 4.40 11.46 -5.27
CA TYR A 14 3.92 11.06 -6.58
C TYR A 14 3.12 9.77 -6.47
N GLY A 15 1.84 9.84 -6.87
CA GLY A 15 0.99 8.66 -6.91
C GLY A 15 1.43 7.70 -8.01
N TYR A 16 1.18 6.39 -7.82
CA TYR A 16 1.54 5.40 -8.84
C TYR A 16 0.87 5.70 -10.19
N ARG A 17 -0.36 6.24 -10.18
CA ARG A 17 -1.11 6.58 -11.39
C ARG A 17 -0.43 7.69 -12.18
N GLU A 18 0.09 8.71 -11.50
CA GLU A 18 0.78 9.82 -12.15
C GLU A 18 2.08 9.35 -12.81
N ILE A 19 2.87 8.55 -12.08
CA ILE A 19 4.11 7.99 -12.62
C ILE A 19 3.80 7.04 -13.80
N LEU A 20 2.74 6.24 -13.69
CA LEU A 20 2.29 5.37 -14.78
C LEU A 20 1.88 6.18 -16.01
N SER A 21 1.13 7.28 -15.85
CA SER A 21 0.75 8.16 -16.96
C SER A 21 1.97 8.74 -17.68
N LEU A 22 3.00 9.16 -16.95
CA LEU A 22 4.25 9.65 -17.55
C LEU A 22 4.99 8.56 -18.35
N ILE A 23 4.96 7.32 -17.86
CA ILE A 23 5.58 6.19 -18.55
C ILE A 23 4.79 5.84 -19.81
N VAL A 24 3.46 5.80 -19.74
CA VAL A 24 2.59 5.55 -20.90
C VAL A 24 2.71 6.67 -21.93
N GLU A 25 2.84 7.93 -21.52
CA GLU A 25 3.08 9.04 -22.45
C GLU A 25 4.41 8.88 -23.22
N LYS A 26 5.45 8.36 -22.56
CA LYS A 26 6.79 8.19 -23.16
C LYS A 26 6.94 6.91 -23.99
N PHE A 27 6.34 5.82 -23.55
CA PHE A 27 6.53 4.48 -24.13
C PHE A 27 5.29 3.96 -24.87
N GLY A 28 4.17 4.70 -24.87
CA GLY A 28 2.97 4.37 -25.62
C GLY A 28 2.22 3.14 -25.09
N ASP A 29 1.57 2.43 -26.02
CA ASP A 29 0.73 1.26 -25.74
C ASP A 29 1.56 -0.01 -25.43
N ASP A 30 2.88 0.04 -25.59
CA ASP A 30 3.80 -1.06 -25.27
C ASP A 30 3.84 -1.41 -23.77
N VAL A 31 3.20 -0.62 -22.90
CA VAL A 31 3.17 -0.82 -21.45
C VAL A 31 2.07 -1.83 -21.06
N ILE A 32 2.47 -3.07 -20.83
CA ILE A 32 1.59 -4.18 -20.48
C ILE A 32 1.54 -4.39 -18.97
N ARG A 33 0.33 -4.48 -18.42
CA ARG A 33 0.09 -4.92 -17.03
C ARG A 33 0.28 -6.43 -16.91
N LEU A 34 1.11 -6.87 -15.97
CA LEU A 34 1.28 -8.28 -15.64
C LEU A 34 0.27 -8.76 -14.60
N SER A 35 -0.04 -10.05 -14.60
CA SER A 35 -0.95 -10.66 -13.63
C SER A 35 -0.28 -10.79 -12.26
N ASP A 36 -0.92 -10.28 -11.22
CA ASP A 36 -0.44 -10.38 -9.83
C ASP A 36 -1.07 -11.56 -9.09
N SER A 37 -0.34 -12.09 -8.11
CA SER A 37 -0.91 -12.99 -7.11
C SER A 37 -1.74 -12.22 -6.07
N PRO A 38 -2.70 -12.87 -5.39
CA PRO A 38 -3.61 -12.21 -4.44
C PRO A 38 -2.90 -11.51 -3.26
N ASN A 39 -1.70 -11.97 -2.90
CA ASN A 39 -0.91 -11.40 -1.80
C ASN A 39 0.27 -10.55 -2.29
N ASP A 40 0.32 -10.21 -3.58
CA ASP A 40 1.39 -9.38 -4.12
C ASP A 40 1.20 -7.93 -3.69
N THR A 41 2.30 -7.32 -3.25
CA THR A 41 2.32 -5.93 -2.81
C THR A 41 2.59 -4.96 -3.95
N THR A 42 2.99 -5.49 -5.10
CA THR A 42 3.49 -4.76 -6.26
C THR A 42 2.47 -4.85 -7.38
N LYS A 43 2.32 -3.75 -8.12
CA LYS A 43 1.64 -3.76 -9.41
C LYS A 43 2.69 -3.85 -10.51
N ALA A 44 2.92 -5.04 -11.05
CA ALA A 44 3.95 -5.31 -12.06
C ALA A 44 3.53 -4.97 -13.50
N TYR A 45 4.45 -4.37 -14.25
CA TYR A 45 4.29 -3.95 -15.64
C TYR A 45 5.53 -4.35 -16.45
N LYS A 46 5.35 -4.53 -17.76
CA LYS A 46 6.41 -4.79 -18.73
C LYS A 46 6.25 -3.85 -19.91
N ILE A 47 7.36 -3.50 -20.56
CA ILE A 47 7.33 -2.78 -21.84
C ILE A 47 7.71 -3.77 -22.94
N GLU A 48 6.93 -3.83 -24.02
CA GLU A 48 7.27 -4.65 -25.19
C GLU A 48 8.64 -4.24 -25.76
N GLY A 49 9.43 -5.23 -26.19
CA GLY A 49 10.81 -5.00 -26.66
C GLY A 49 11.87 -4.84 -25.57
N PHE A 50 11.50 -4.65 -24.29
CA PHE A 50 12.46 -4.60 -23.18
C PHE A 50 12.56 -5.96 -22.47
N GLN A 51 13.78 -6.29 -22.01
CA GLN A 51 14.02 -7.52 -21.23
C GLN A 51 13.58 -7.39 -19.77
N GLY A 52 13.50 -6.16 -19.26
CA GLY A 52 13.15 -5.87 -17.87
C GLY A 52 11.65 -5.76 -17.60
N GLN A 53 11.31 -5.79 -16.32
CA GLN A 53 9.97 -5.48 -15.79
C GLN A 53 10.12 -4.41 -14.71
N PHE A 54 9.06 -3.65 -14.48
CA PHE A 54 9.00 -2.66 -13.41
C PHE A 54 7.71 -2.84 -12.61
N GLY A 55 7.65 -2.27 -11.41
CA GLY A 55 6.45 -2.40 -10.61
C GLY A 55 6.30 -1.30 -9.58
N PHE A 56 5.05 -1.00 -9.23
CA PHE A 56 4.72 0.02 -8.27
C PHE A 56 4.31 -0.60 -6.93
N ILE A 57 4.95 -0.15 -5.86
CA ILE A 57 4.56 -0.48 -4.48
C ILE A 57 3.79 0.72 -3.93
N SER A 58 2.46 0.64 -3.93
CA SER A 58 1.56 1.77 -3.62
C SER A 58 1.28 1.91 -2.12
N SER A 59 2.33 1.83 -1.30
CA SER A 59 2.26 1.81 0.17
C SER A 59 1.42 2.91 0.85
N MET A 60 1.20 4.05 0.19
CA MET A 60 0.46 5.21 0.70
C MET A 60 -0.92 5.40 0.04
N SER A 61 -1.01 5.21 -1.28
CA SER A 61 -2.26 5.43 -2.03
C SER A 61 -3.20 4.22 -2.05
N ASP A 62 -2.65 3.02 -1.94
CA ASP A 62 -3.40 1.77 -2.12
C ASP A 62 -2.78 0.68 -1.23
N HIS A 63 -3.28 0.60 0.00
CA HIS A 63 -2.72 -0.25 1.04
C HIS A 63 -3.08 -1.73 0.81
N PHE A 64 -2.10 -2.62 0.95
CA PHE A 64 -2.23 -4.08 0.78
C PHE A 64 -2.36 -4.83 2.13
N CYS A 65 -2.72 -4.15 3.21
CA CYS A 65 -2.78 -4.76 4.55
C CYS A 65 -3.81 -5.91 4.63
N ASN A 66 -4.90 -5.84 3.85
CA ASN A 66 -5.97 -6.84 3.87
C ASN A 66 -5.55 -8.20 3.32
N THR A 67 -4.55 -8.24 2.43
CA THR A 67 -4.00 -9.47 1.84
C THR A 67 -2.61 -9.80 2.39
N CYS A 68 -2.16 -9.07 3.42
CA CYS A 68 -0.83 -9.25 4.01
C CYS A 68 -0.77 -10.54 4.84
N ASN A 69 0.08 -11.48 4.42
CA ASN A 69 0.32 -12.76 5.09
C ASN A 69 1.71 -12.84 5.77
N ARG A 70 2.34 -11.70 6.08
CA ARG A 70 3.73 -11.63 6.58
C ARG A 70 3.80 -11.54 8.10
N LEU A 71 4.44 -12.54 8.72
CA LEU A 71 4.82 -12.53 10.14
C LEU A 71 6.28 -12.11 10.29
N ARG A 72 6.62 -11.47 11.42
CA ARG A 72 7.99 -11.01 11.72
C ARG A 72 8.42 -11.48 13.11
N ILE A 73 9.63 -12.00 13.22
CA ILE A 73 10.27 -12.29 14.51
C ILE A 73 11.34 -11.22 14.73
N THR A 74 11.28 -10.55 15.87
CA THR A 74 12.27 -9.54 16.27
C THR A 74 13.54 -10.22 16.79
N ALA A 75 14.66 -9.49 16.83
CA ALA A 75 15.92 -10.01 17.37
C ALA A 75 15.84 -10.47 18.84
N ASP A 76 14.90 -9.91 19.60
CA ASP A 76 14.60 -10.28 20.99
C ASP A 76 13.67 -11.52 21.11
N GLY A 77 13.28 -12.12 19.98
CA GLY A 77 12.40 -13.30 19.95
C GLY A 77 10.90 -12.99 19.98
N ASN A 78 10.49 -11.70 19.97
CA ASN A 78 9.07 -11.33 19.93
C ASN A 78 8.47 -11.47 18.53
N LEU A 79 7.21 -11.92 18.46
CA LEU A 79 6.43 -12.00 17.23
C LEU A 79 5.68 -10.69 16.95
N LYS A 80 5.76 -10.20 15.70
CA LYS A 80 5.01 -9.05 15.19
C LYS A 80 4.22 -9.45 13.94
N LEU A 81 2.91 -9.19 13.97
CA LEU A 81 2.00 -9.46 12.85
C LEU A 81 1.98 -8.33 11.81
N ALA A 82 2.50 -7.16 12.17
CA ALA A 82 2.55 -5.97 11.30
C ALA A 82 3.94 -5.33 11.37
N LEU A 83 4.29 -4.54 10.35
CA LEU A 83 5.56 -3.80 10.33
C LEU A 83 5.55 -2.66 11.35
N PHE A 84 4.36 -2.10 11.60
CA PHE A 84 4.13 -1.01 12.51
C PHE A 84 3.26 -1.46 13.68
N PRO A 85 3.45 -0.88 14.88
CA PRO A 85 2.49 -1.04 15.96
C PRO A 85 1.15 -0.47 15.52
N GLY A 86 0.12 -1.31 15.47
CA GLY A 86 -1.27 -0.85 15.37
C GLY A 86 -1.79 -0.40 16.73
N PRO A 87 -2.96 0.26 16.79
CA PRO A 87 -3.71 0.32 18.03
C PRO A 87 -3.87 -1.11 18.57
N PRO A 88 -3.81 -1.32 19.89
CA PRO A 88 -3.88 -2.66 20.47
C PRO A 88 -5.17 -3.34 19.99
N MET A 89 -5.04 -4.32 19.10
CA MET A 89 -6.11 -5.27 18.82
C MET A 89 -6.11 -6.28 19.95
N GLY A 90 -6.61 -5.87 21.10
CA GLY A 90 -6.98 -6.79 22.16
C GLY A 90 -8.16 -7.63 21.68
N LEU A 91 -8.07 -8.95 21.82
CA LEU A 91 -9.24 -9.85 21.78
C LEU A 91 -10.23 -9.54 22.93
N ALA A 92 -9.80 -8.76 23.92
CA ALA A 92 -10.66 -8.01 24.81
C ALA A 92 -10.46 -6.51 24.53
N GLY A 93 -11.50 -5.81 24.07
CA GLY A 93 -11.47 -4.36 23.98
C GLY A 93 -11.27 -3.72 25.37
N PRO A 94 -10.70 -2.51 25.47
CA PRO A 94 -10.64 -1.80 26.74
C PRO A 94 -12.07 -1.61 27.28
N PRO A 95 -12.33 -1.86 28.57
CA PRO A 95 -13.66 -1.69 29.15
C PRO A 95 -14.09 -0.22 29.02
N GLY A 96 -15.24 0.02 28.38
CA GLY A 96 -15.90 1.33 28.36
C GLY A 96 -15.92 2.10 27.03
N MET A 97 -15.47 1.53 25.91
CA MET A 97 -15.69 2.17 24.60
C MET A 97 -17.07 1.80 24.02
N PRO A 98 -17.87 2.76 23.53
CA PRO A 98 -19.10 2.45 22.82
C PRO A 98 -18.78 1.66 21.53
N PRO A 99 -19.67 0.74 21.11
CA PRO A 99 -19.46 -0.04 19.89
C PRO A 99 -19.24 0.89 18.70
N MET A 100 -18.14 0.69 17.98
CA MET A 100 -17.87 1.44 16.75
C MET A 100 -18.99 1.14 15.74
N MET A 101 -19.78 2.16 15.41
CA MET A 101 -20.70 2.09 14.28
C MET A 101 -19.89 1.82 13.00
N PRO A 102 -20.42 1.00 12.07
CA PRO A 102 -19.76 0.78 10.79
C PRO A 102 -19.51 2.13 10.13
N ARG A 103 -18.25 2.39 9.74
CA ARG A 103 -17.94 3.57 8.93
C ARG A 103 -18.81 3.48 7.67
N PRO A 104 -19.60 4.51 7.33
CA PRO A 104 -20.36 4.50 6.10
C PRO A 104 -19.39 4.29 4.93
N PRO A 105 -19.81 3.58 3.87
CA PRO A 105 -19.01 3.47 2.67
C PRO A 105 -18.62 4.88 2.25
N GLN A 106 -17.32 5.12 2.12
CA GLN A 106 -16.77 6.40 1.69
C GLN A 106 -17.48 6.78 0.40
N GLN A 107 -18.43 7.71 0.48
CA GLN A 107 -19.05 8.31 -0.68
C GLN A 107 -17.91 8.96 -1.47
N PHE A 108 -17.72 8.46 -2.70
CA PHE A 108 -16.98 9.19 -3.73
C PHE A 108 -17.47 10.63 -3.71
N ARG A 109 -16.62 11.55 -3.22
CA ARG A 109 -16.79 12.96 -3.54
C ARG A 109 -16.20 13.15 -4.95
N PRO A 110 -17.00 13.52 -5.96
CA PRO A 110 -16.43 14.11 -7.16
C PRO A 110 -15.82 15.48 -6.80
N MET A 111 -14.87 15.92 -7.63
CA MET A 111 -14.13 17.18 -7.46
C MET A 111 -15.05 18.40 -7.34
#